data_AF-N6Y5X8-F1
#
_entry.id   AF-N6Y5X8-F1
#
_cell.length_a   1.000
_cell.length_b   1.000
_cell.length_c   1.000
_cell.angle_alpha   90.00
_cell.angle_beta   90.00
_cell.angle_gamma   90.00
#
_symmetry.space_group_name_H-M   'P 1'
#
loop_
_entity.id
_entity.type
_entity.pdbx_description
1 polymer ?
#
loop_
_entity_poly.entity_id
_entity_poly.type
_entity_poly.pdbx_seq_one_letter_code
_entity_poly.pdbx_strand_id
1 'polypeptide(L)' 'MMRKGLAGQRLVAVFIAGVLLLNFPLLSLFDRPLSLFGLPLLHVYLFAVWGGLIAAVGWIVERGAR' A
#
# COMPACT_ATOMS: atom_id res chain seq x y z
N MET A 1 -16.33 21.38 6.86
CA MET A 1 -15.60 20.87 8.04
C MET A 1 -15.43 19.36 7.90
N MET A 2 -14.50 18.89 7.05
CA MET A 2 -14.15 17.47 7.08
C MET A 2 -13.55 17.18 8.46
N ARG A 3 -14.24 16.33 9.21
CA ARG A 3 -13.91 15.97 10.59
C ARG A 3 -12.46 15.49 10.60
N LYS A 4 -11.51 16.30 11.08
CA LYS A 4 -10.06 15.98 11.09
C LYS A 4 -9.76 14.55 11.59
N GLY A 5 -10.62 14.01 12.46
CA GLY A 5 -10.55 12.61 12.91
C GLY A 5 -10.67 11.54 11.81
N LEU A 6 -11.51 11.73 10.78
CA LEU A 6 -11.74 10.72 9.74
C LEU A 6 -10.55 10.57 8.79
N ALA A 7 -9.86 11.67 8.46
CA ALA A 7 -8.67 11.64 7.61
C ALA A 7 -7.51 10.92 8.31
N GLY A 8 -7.29 11.22 9.60
CA GLY A 8 -6.32 10.51 10.42
C GLY A 8 -6.63 9.01 10.52
N GLN A 9 -7.89 8.65 10.74
CA GLN A 9 -8.32 7.25 10.82
C GLN A 9 -8.10 6.49 9.50
N ARG A 10 -8.30 7.15 8.35
CA ARG A 10 -8.00 6.56 7.02
C ARG A 10 -6.50 6.37 6.80
N LEU A 11 -5.66 7.30 7.25
CA LEU A 11 -4.19 7.15 7.18
C LEU A 11 -3.71 5.98 8.07
N VAL A 12 -4.27 5.84 9.27
CA VAL A 12 -3.99 4.69 10.15
C VAL A 12 -4.39 3.38 9.48
N ALA A 13 -5.56 3.33 8.82
CA ALA A 13 -5.99 2.14 8.08
C ALA A 13 -5.04 1.81 6.92
N VAL A 14 -4.58 2.82 6.16
CA VAL A 14 -3.58 2.62 5.09
C VAL A 14 -2.25 2.15 5.65
N PHE A 15 -1.81 2.67 6.79
CA PHE A 15 -0.60 2.21 7.47
C PHE A 15 -0.70 0.74 7.89
N ILE A 16 -1.79 0.34 8.55
CA ILE A 16 -2.02 -1.05 8.95
C ILE A 16 -2.08 -1.95 7.71
N ALA A 17 -2.77 -1.52 6.65
CA ALA A 17 -2.81 -2.25 5.39
C ALA A 17 -1.41 -2.42 4.78
N GLY A 18 -0.59 -1.37 4.80
CA GLY A 18 0.80 -1.44 4.35
C GLY A 18 1.65 -2.40 5.18
N VAL A 19 1.54 -2.36 6.51
CA VAL A 19 2.22 -3.29 7.42
C VAL A 19 1.82 -4.74 7.13
N LEU A 20 0.52 -5.00 6.91
CA LEU A 20 0.05 -6.33 6.56
C LEU A 20 0.58 -6.75 5.18
N LEU A 21 0.32 -5.98 4.14
CA LEU A 21 0.69 -6.34 2.75
C LEU A 21 2.20 -6.48 2.53
N LEU A 22 3.01 -5.78 3.31
CA LEU A 22 4.47 -5.79 3.23
C LEU A 22 5.13 -6.62 4.35
N ASN A 23 4.37 -7.40 5.12
CA ASN A 23 4.97 -8.30 6.08
C ASN A 23 5.61 -9.52 5.38
N PHE A 24 6.64 -10.09 6.02
CA PHE A 24 7.33 -11.26 5.48
C PHE A 24 6.39 -12.46 5.18
N PRO A 25 5.41 -12.81 6.03
CA PRO A 25 4.48 -13.91 5.73
C PRO A 25 3.66 -13.73 4.45
N LEU A 26 3.22 -12.52 4.11
CA LEU A 26 2.50 -12.27 2.86
C LEU A 26 3.48 -12.14 1.69
N LEU A 27 4.64 -11.52 1.88
CA LEU A 27 5.68 -11.45 0.86
C LEU A 27 6.15 -12.83 0.40
N SER A 28 6.31 -13.78 1.32
CA SER A 28 6.75 -15.14 1.00
C SER A 28 5.75 -15.90 0.11
N LEU A 29 4.47 -15.49 0.07
CA LEU A 29 3.50 -16.07 -0.87
C LEU A 29 3.84 -15.74 -2.33
N PHE A 30 4.48 -14.58 -2.57
CA PHE A 30 4.89 -14.09 -3.88
C PHE A 30 6.36 -14.38 -4.20
N ASP A 31 7.14 -14.85 -3.22
CA ASP A 31 8.52 -15.32 -3.40
C ASP A 31 8.55 -16.72 -4.03
N ARG A 32 8.05 -16.78 -5.27
CA ARG A 32 8.02 -17.99 -6.08
C ARG A 32 8.89 -17.76 -7.32
N PRO A 33 9.39 -18.83 -7.97
CA PRO A 33 10.12 -18.73 -9.24
C PRO A 33 9.17 -18.44 -10.43
N LEU A 34 8.24 -17.49 -10.24
CA LEU A 34 7.33 -16.96 -11.24
C LEU A 34 7.85 -15.58 -11.66
N SER A 35 7.83 -15.32 -12.96
CA SER A 35 8.18 -14.02 -13.50
C SER A 35 7.01 -13.41 -14.28
N LEU A 36 6.87 -12.10 -14.17
CA LEU A 36 5.91 -11.28 -14.93
C LEU A 36 6.73 -10.34 -15.81
N PHE A 37 6.56 -10.43 -17.14
CA PHE A 37 7.37 -9.66 -18.10
C PHE A 37 8.89 -9.80 -17.90
N GLY A 38 9.36 -10.96 -17.42
CA GLY A 38 10.78 -11.21 -17.12
C GLY A 38 11.26 -10.72 -15.75
N LEU A 39 10.42 -10.02 -14.98
CA LEU A 39 10.72 -9.58 -13.62
C LEU A 39 10.19 -10.60 -12.59
N PRO A 40 10.92 -10.88 -11.49
CA PRO A 40 10.40 -11.77 -10.46
C PRO A 40 9.10 -11.21 -9.86
N LEU A 41 8.11 -12.09 -9.66
CA LEU A 41 6.77 -11.72 -9.18
C LEU A 41 6.81 -10.90 -7.88
N LEU A 42 7.71 -11.26 -6.96
CA LEU A 42 7.93 -10.55 -5.69
C LEU A 42 8.22 -9.06 -5.89
N HIS A 43 9.05 -8.71 -6.88
CA HIS A 43 9.41 -7.32 -7.14
C HIS A 43 8.20 -6.55 -7.69
N VAL A 44 7.48 -7.16 -8.63
CA VAL A 44 6.27 -6.56 -9.22
C VAL A 44 5.23 -6.29 -8.13
N TYR A 45 5.01 -7.26 -7.23
CA TYR A 45 4.12 -7.11 -6.08
C TYR A 45 4.57 -5.98 -5.15
N LEU A 46 5.86 -5.95 -4.78
CA LEU A 46 6.41 -4.95 -3.87
C LEU A 46 6.21 -3.53 -4.40
N PHE A 47 6.56 -3.29 -5.67
CA PHE A 47 6.40 -1.97 -6.28
C PHE A 47 4.94 -1.59 -6.49
N ALA A 48 4.06 -2.54 -6.83
CA ALA A 48 2.64 -2.30 -6.99
C ALA A 48 1.98 -1.88 -5.66
N VAL A 49 2.26 -2.61 -4.56
CA VAL A 49 1.76 -2.27 -3.22
C VAL A 49 2.31 -0.92 -2.77
N TRP A 50 3.61 -0.69 -2.93
CA TRP A 50 4.24 0.57 -2.54
C TRP A 50 3.66 1.78 -3.28
N GLY A 51 3.54 1.69 -4.61
CA GLY A 51 2.90 2.72 -5.42
C GLY A 51 1.43 2.95 -5.05
N GLY A 52 0.69 1.88 -4.77
CA GLY A 52 -0.69 1.94 -4.30
C GLY A 52 -0.82 2.66 -2.94
N LEU A 53 0.09 2.40 -2.00
CA LEU A 53 0.12 3.09 -0.71
C LEU A 53 0.39 4.59 -0.86
N ILE A 54 1.36 4.98 -1.71
CA ILE A 54 1.66 6.39 -1.98
C ILE A 54 0.44 7.09 -2.59
N ALA A 55 -0.18 6.49 -3.60
CA ALA A 55 -1.37 7.04 -4.23
C ALA A 55 -2.53 7.19 -3.23
N ALA A 56 -2.74 6.19 -2.37
CA ALA A 56 -3.77 6.23 -1.34
C ALA A 56 -3.52 7.35 -0.31
N VAL A 57 -2.28 7.50 0.16
CA VAL A 57 -1.89 8.57 1.08
C VAL A 57 -2.09 9.93 0.42
N GLY A 58 -1.56 10.14 -0.78
CA GLY A 58 -1.72 11.40 -1.53
C GLY A 58 -3.19 11.78 -1.70
N TRP A 59 -4.02 10.83 -2.12
CA TRP A 59 -5.46 11.03 -2.28
C TRP A 59 -6.19 11.36 -0.98
N ILE A 60 -5.85 10.70 0.14
CA ILE A 60 -6.46 10.98 1.45
C ILE A 60 -6.08 12.39 1.91
N VAL A 61 -4.82 12.78 1.76
CA VAL A 61 -4.30 14.08 2.17
C VAL A 61 -4.90 15.20 1.31
N GLU A 62 -4.91 15.05 -0.01
CA GLU A 62 -5.50 16.04 -0.93
C GLU A 62 -6.99 16.26 -0.67
N ARG A 63 -7.74 15.18 -0.42
CA ARG A 63 -9.16 15.29 -0.07
C ARG A 63 -9.40 15.85 1.32
N GLY A 64 -8.48 15.68 2.26
CA GLY A 64 -8.58 16.24 3.61
C GLY A 64 -8.15 17.72 3.70
N ALA A 65 -7.36 18.19 2.74
CA ALA A 65 -6.91 19.57 2.64
C ALA A 65 -7.90 20.50 1.92
N ARG A 66 -8.80 19.95 1.09
CA ARG A 66 -9.97 20.65 0.53
C ARG A 66 -11.10 20.77 1.56
#